data_AF-A0A7Y5B8I3-F1
#
_entry.id   AF-A0A7Y5B8I3-F1
#
_cell.length_a   1.000
_cell.length_b   1.000
_cell.length_c   1.000
_cell.angle_alpha   90.00
_cell.angle_beta   90.00
_cell.angle_gamma   90.00
#
_symmetry.space_group_name_H-M   'P 1'
#
loop_
_entity.id
_entity.type
_entity.pdbx_description
1 polymer ?
#
loop_
_entity_poly.entity_id
_entity_poly.type
_entity_poly.pdbx_seq_one_letter_code
_entity_poly.pdbx_strand_id
1 'polypeptide(L)'
;MDNNFVRNISLGVFVIVGAIALIVSMYIIGAKQNFFGSNFRIYTEFKEVNGLMAGHNVRFAGIDVGTVEKIEILNDTTVKVTMLINNDVQKHIKKKSQAMIGTDGLMGNKLINIISVSQKSESVNDGDYIKSKTLFNVDEIMKTLATTNNNTKTITEDLKQITKKINNSNALWSLLNDYELTEQIKNTIVEIKITGERTALITGNLQKIVSDIKAGKGSIGSLLMDTTFSGKLNQTIVKIDALGDNTARVTGDLGFITEKIKRGEGNIGTLIMDTTIVKDLNESLINLKDGSKSFSENMEALKHSILFKRYFRKKAKSEKK
;
A
#
# COMPACT_ATOMS: atom_id res chain seq x y z
N MET A 1 -61.40 64.86 -32.57
CA MET A 1 -60.15 64.07 -32.70
C MET A 1 -60.30 63.22 -33.94
N ASP A 2 -59.42 63.39 -34.92
CA ASP A 2 -59.50 62.70 -36.21
C ASP A 2 -59.50 61.17 -36.03
N ASN A 3 -60.48 60.49 -36.63
CA ASN A 3 -60.57 59.02 -36.62
C ASN A 3 -59.29 58.33 -37.15
N ASN A 4 -58.52 59.04 -37.97
CA ASN A 4 -57.24 58.57 -38.48
C ASN A 4 -56.15 58.49 -37.38
N PHE A 5 -56.20 59.38 -36.37
CA PHE A 5 -55.25 59.40 -35.26
C PHE A 5 -55.44 58.20 -34.32
N VAL A 6 -56.69 57.89 -33.96
CA VAL A 6 -57.03 56.75 -33.10
C VAL A 6 -56.68 55.41 -33.77
N ARG A 7 -56.91 55.29 -35.09
CA ARG A 7 -56.54 54.10 -35.87
C ARG A 7 -55.03 53.87 -35.91
N ASN A 8 -54.25 54.93 -36.11
CA ASN A 8 -52.78 54.82 -36.18
C ASN A 8 -52.17 54.45 -34.82
N ILE A 9 -52.70 54.97 -33.71
CA ILE A 9 -52.27 54.57 -32.35
C ILE A 9 -52.62 53.10 -32.08
N SER A 10 -53.81 52.66 -32.46
CA SER A 10 -54.25 51.26 -32.27
C SER A 10 -53.37 50.27 -33.03
N LEU A 11 -52.96 50.62 -34.26
CA LEU A 11 -52.00 49.86 -35.05
C LEU A 11 -50.62 49.81 -34.38
N GLY A 12 -50.13 50.94 -33.88
CA GLY A 12 -48.86 51.00 -33.15
C GLY A 12 -48.85 50.10 -31.91
N VAL A 13 -49.91 50.14 -31.10
CA VAL A 13 -50.06 49.27 -29.92
C VAL A 13 -50.10 47.80 -30.30
N PHE A 14 -50.83 47.43 -31.36
CA PHE A 14 -50.88 46.04 -31.83
C PHE A 14 -49.50 45.51 -32.23
N VAL A 15 -48.72 46.30 -32.98
CA VAL A 15 -47.37 45.93 -33.40
C VAL A 15 -46.44 45.78 -32.19
N ILE A 16 -46.53 46.68 -31.22
CA ILE A 16 -45.71 46.62 -29.99
C ILE A 16 -46.06 45.38 -29.16
N VAL A 17 -47.35 45.09 -28.96
CA VAL A 17 -47.80 43.89 -28.23
C VAL A 17 -47.35 42.63 -28.96
N GLY A 18 -47.47 42.59 -30.29
CA GLY A 18 -46.97 41.50 -31.13
C GLY A 18 -45.47 41.30 -30.99
N ALA A 19 -44.68 42.39 -31.02
CA ALA A 19 -43.23 42.33 -30.85
C ALA A 19 -42.83 41.85 -29.45
N ILE A 20 -43.50 42.32 -28.39
CA ILE A 20 -43.26 41.85 -27.01
C ILE A 20 -43.58 40.36 -26.90
N ALA A 21 -44.72 39.91 -27.43
CA ALA A 21 -45.10 38.50 -27.42
C ALA A 21 -44.07 37.63 -28.15
N LEU A 22 -43.52 38.12 -29.26
CA LEU A 22 -42.47 37.43 -30.03
C LEU A 22 -41.17 37.32 -29.23
N ILE A 23 -40.71 38.42 -28.61
CA ILE A 23 -39.50 38.45 -27.77
C ILE A 23 -39.65 37.49 -26.58
N VAL A 24 -40.79 37.52 -25.90
CA VAL A 24 -41.08 36.61 -24.77
C VAL A 24 -41.10 35.16 -25.24
N SER A 25 -41.70 34.87 -26.39
CA SER A 25 -41.72 33.51 -26.96
C SER A 25 -40.31 33.02 -27.31
N MET A 26 -39.50 33.86 -27.96
CA MET A 26 -38.10 33.53 -28.26
C MET A 26 -37.27 33.34 -26.99
N TYR A 27 -37.50 34.15 -25.96
CA TYR A 27 -36.85 33.98 -24.67
C TYR A 27 -37.24 32.65 -24.01
N ILE A 28 -38.52 32.28 -24.00
CA ILE A 28 -38.98 31.01 -23.43
C ILE A 28 -38.36 29.81 -24.20
N ILE A 29 -38.36 29.85 -25.53
CA ILE A 29 -37.79 28.79 -26.37
C ILE A 29 -36.26 28.71 -26.18
N GLY A 30 -35.58 29.85 -26.14
CA GLY A 30 -34.12 29.93 -26.00
C GLY A 30 -33.61 29.61 -24.59
N ALA A 31 -34.38 29.95 -23.55
CA ALA A 31 -33.97 29.77 -22.16
C ALA A 31 -34.14 28.33 -21.66
N LYS A 32 -34.94 27.49 -22.34
CA LYS A 32 -35.12 26.09 -21.92
C LYS A 32 -35.09 25.14 -23.12
N GLN A 33 -33.94 24.51 -23.26
CA GLN A 33 -33.65 23.50 -24.29
C GLN A 33 -34.51 22.22 -24.22
N ASN A 34 -35.31 22.00 -23.15
CA ASN A 34 -35.93 20.70 -22.83
C ASN A 34 -37.47 20.73 -22.62
N PHE A 35 -38.21 21.65 -23.26
CA PHE A 35 -39.67 21.77 -23.03
C PHE A 35 -40.54 20.61 -23.56
N PHE A 36 -40.02 19.74 -24.43
CA PHE A 36 -40.82 18.71 -25.14
C PHE A 36 -40.54 17.27 -24.69
N GLY A 37 -39.67 17.05 -23.70
CA GLY A 37 -39.41 15.72 -23.13
C GLY A 37 -40.12 15.54 -21.80
N SER A 38 -40.81 14.41 -21.63
CA SER A 38 -41.21 13.98 -20.29
C SER A 38 -39.94 13.55 -19.55
N ASN A 39 -39.52 14.33 -18.55
CA ASN A 39 -38.32 14.10 -17.77
C ASN A 39 -38.67 13.76 -16.34
N PHE A 40 -37.81 13.01 -15.67
CA PHE A 40 -37.90 12.70 -14.25
C PHE A 40 -36.59 13.09 -13.54
N ARG A 41 -36.68 13.30 -12.24
CA ARG A 41 -35.57 13.66 -11.37
C ARG A 41 -35.09 12.45 -10.61
N ILE A 42 -33.79 12.34 -10.46
CA ILE A 42 -33.16 11.45 -9.49
C ILE A 42 -32.05 12.21 -8.79
N TYR A 43 -31.73 11.81 -7.57
CA TYR A 43 -30.67 12.46 -6.80
C TYR A 43 -29.63 11.47 -6.30
N THR A 44 -28.44 11.99 -6.05
CA THR A 44 -27.34 11.26 -5.45
C THR A 44 -26.54 12.19 -4.52
N GLU A 45 -25.71 11.61 -3.68
CA GLU A 45 -24.94 12.34 -2.67
C GLU A 45 -23.46 11.99 -2.80
N PHE A 46 -22.61 13.00 -2.94
CA PHE A 46 -21.16 12.85 -3.01
C PHE A 46 -20.48 13.56 -1.85
N LYS A 47 -19.31 13.05 -1.44
CA LYS A 47 -18.46 13.77 -0.49
C LYS A 47 -17.82 15.01 -1.11
N GLU A 48 -17.41 14.89 -2.37
CA GLU A 48 -16.79 15.95 -3.14
C GLU A 48 -17.28 15.89 -4.58
N VAL A 49 -17.53 17.06 -5.19
CA VAL A 49 -18.00 17.17 -6.58
C VAL A 49 -16.97 17.74 -7.55
N ASN A 50 -15.82 18.23 -7.05
CA ASN A 50 -14.58 18.52 -7.79
C ASN A 50 -14.79 19.17 -9.18
N GLY A 51 -15.58 20.25 -9.24
CA GLY A 51 -15.82 21.03 -10.45
C GLY A 51 -17.04 20.63 -11.29
N LEU A 52 -17.92 19.76 -10.77
CA LEU A 52 -19.26 19.55 -11.34
C LEU A 52 -20.11 20.83 -11.18
N MET A 53 -20.88 21.19 -12.22
CA MET A 53 -21.76 22.35 -12.24
C MET A 53 -23.14 21.98 -12.80
N ALA A 54 -24.15 22.80 -12.49
CA ALA A 54 -25.45 22.69 -13.14
C ALA A 54 -25.31 22.82 -14.67
N GLY A 55 -26.07 22.01 -15.41
CA GLY A 55 -25.98 21.90 -16.87
C GLY A 55 -24.97 20.87 -17.38
N HIS A 56 -24.11 20.30 -16.53
CA HIS A 56 -23.22 19.20 -16.95
C HIS A 56 -24.02 17.94 -17.33
N ASN A 57 -23.49 17.16 -18.28
CA ASN A 57 -24.17 15.97 -18.81
C ASN A 57 -24.26 14.85 -17.78
N VAL A 58 -25.36 14.10 -17.86
CA VAL A 58 -25.56 12.82 -17.19
C VAL A 58 -25.63 11.73 -18.25
N ARG A 59 -24.78 10.71 -18.13
CA ARG A 59 -24.67 9.59 -19.07
C ARG A 59 -25.13 8.29 -18.43
N PHE A 60 -25.74 7.44 -19.23
CA PHE A 60 -26.02 6.04 -18.89
C PHE A 60 -25.48 5.16 -20.00
N ALA A 61 -24.67 4.16 -19.64
CA ALA A 61 -24.00 3.28 -20.60
C ALA A 61 -23.22 4.03 -21.73
N GLY A 62 -22.68 5.22 -21.43
CA GLY A 62 -21.94 6.05 -22.38
C GLY A 62 -22.78 6.97 -23.26
N ILE A 63 -24.11 6.93 -23.15
CA ILE A 63 -25.05 7.77 -23.91
C ILE A 63 -25.52 8.93 -23.02
N ASP A 64 -25.60 10.14 -23.56
CA ASP A 64 -26.17 11.30 -22.85
C ASP A 64 -27.68 11.09 -22.64
N VAL A 65 -28.11 11.09 -21.38
CA VAL A 65 -29.50 10.79 -20.98
C VAL A 65 -30.16 11.91 -20.18
N GLY A 66 -29.41 12.96 -19.85
CA GLY A 66 -29.91 14.03 -19.02
C GLY A 66 -28.84 15.05 -18.65
N THR A 67 -29.17 15.93 -17.72
CA THR A 67 -28.29 17.00 -17.23
C THR A 67 -28.39 17.16 -15.71
N VAL A 68 -27.35 17.74 -15.12
CA VAL A 68 -27.36 18.14 -13.71
C VAL A 68 -28.27 19.37 -13.55
N GLU A 69 -29.37 19.22 -12.82
CA GLU A 69 -30.34 20.30 -12.58
C GLU A 69 -29.83 21.24 -11.46
N LYS A 70 -29.43 20.67 -10.32
CA LYS A 70 -29.03 21.45 -9.12
C LYS A 70 -27.97 20.72 -8.30
N ILE A 71 -27.10 21.49 -7.65
CA ILE A 71 -26.10 21.01 -6.70
C ILE A 71 -26.29 21.78 -5.39
N GLU A 72 -26.43 21.08 -4.27
CA GLU A 72 -26.71 21.64 -2.95
C GLU A 72 -25.78 21.03 -1.91
N ILE A 73 -25.19 21.86 -1.06
CA ILE A 73 -24.40 21.39 0.08
C ILE A 73 -25.39 21.10 1.22
N LEU A 74 -25.49 19.85 1.66
CA LEU A 74 -26.36 19.46 2.77
C LEU A 74 -25.66 19.65 4.13
N ASN A 75 -24.35 19.36 4.19
CA ASN A 75 -23.50 19.52 5.37
C ASN A 75 -22.02 19.58 4.95
N ASP A 76 -21.11 19.71 5.93
CA ASP A 76 -19.66 19.85 5.73
C ASP A 76 -19.00 18.71 4.91
N THR A 77 -19.68 17.58 4.74
CA THR A 77 -19.13 16.38 4.09
C THR A 77 -20.01 15.81 2.98
N THR A 78 -21.16 16.43 2.70
CA THR A 78 -22.18 15.86 1.80
C THR A 78 -22.77 16.90 0.87
N VAL A 79 -22.67 16.62 -0.43
CA VAL A 79 -23.24 17.42 -1.52
C VAL A 79 -24.31 16.60 -2.23
N LYS A 80 -25.54 17.08 -2.22
CA LYS A 80 -26.66 16.52 -2.97
C LYS A 80 -26.64 17.04 -4.40
N VAL A 81 -26.73 16.13 -5.36
CA VAL A 81 -26.80 16.45 -6.78
C VAL A 81 -28.10 15.91 -7.35
N THR A 82 -28.92 16.82 -7.87
CA THR A 82 -30.19 16.51 -8.53
C THR A 82 -29.98 16.50 -10.04
N MET A 83 -30.39 15.41 -10.68
CA MET A 83 -30.24 15.15 -12.11
C MET A 83 -31.61 15.11 -12.77
N LEU A 84 -31.73 15.73 -13.93
CA LEU A 84 -32.92 15.67 -14.79
C LEU A 84 -32.64 14.69 -15.93
N ILE A 85 -33.41 13.60 -16.00
CA ILE A 85 -33.21 12.48 -16.92
C ILE A 85 -34.42 12.33 -17.84
N ASN A 86 -34.19 11.96 -19.10
CA ASN A 86 -35.25 11.69 -20.07
C ASN A 86 -36.02 10.41 -19.69
N ASN A 87 -37.37 10.42 -19.70
CA ASN A 87 -38.17 9.24 -19.33
C ASN A 87 -37.92 8.01 -20.22
N ASP A 88 -37.49 8.20 -21.47
CA ASP A 88 -37.21 7.11 -22.41
C ASP A 88 -36.22 6.08 -21.86
N VAL A 89 -35.31 6.52 -20.96
CA VAL A 89 -34.28 5.66 -20.36
C VAL A 89 -34.65 5.14 -18.97
N GLN A 90 -35.78 5.55 -18.39
CA GLN A 90 -36.20 5.17 -17.03
C GLN A 90 -36.28 3.64 -16.86
N LYS A 91 -36.74 2.92 -17.89
CA LYS A 91 -36.82 1.45 -17.89
C LYS A 91 -35.45 0.75 -17.74
N HIS A 92 -34.38 1.43 -18.15
CA HIS A 92 -33.01 0.90 -18.14
C HIS A 92 -32.26 1.22 -16.85
N ILE A 93 -32.57 2.34 -16.19
CA ILE A 93 -31.94 2.73 -14.93
C ILE A 93 -32.64 2.03 -13.77
N LYS A 94 -31.92 1.21 -13.02
CA LYS A 94 -32.46 0.50 -11.85
C LYS A 94 -32.19 1.24 -10.53
N LYS A 95 -33.00 1.02 -9.49
CA LYS A 95 -32.81 1.63 -8.15
C LYS A 95 -31.46 1.33 -7.51
N LYS A 96 -30.84 0.21 -7.88
CA LYS A 96 -29.49 -0.19 -7.41
C LYS A 96 -28.36 0.32 -8.30
N SER A 97 -28.66 1.16 -9.28
CA SER A 97 -27.65 1.84 -10.08
C SER A 97 -26.76 2.70 -9.20
N GLN A 98 -25.55 2.96 -9.67
CA GLN A 98 -24.60 3.82 -8.98
C GLN A 98 -24.24 5.02 -9.85
N ALA A 99 -24.21 6.20 -9.25
CA ALA A 99 -23.72 7.42 -9.88
C ALA A 99 -22.23 7.61 -9.57
N MET A 100 -21.44 7.95 -10.58
CA MET A 100 -20.03 8.31 -10.40
C MET A 100 -19.73 9.60 -11.14
N ILE A 101 -18.90 10.45 -10.55
CA ILE A 101 -18.40 11.64 -11.23
C ILE A 101 -17.23 11.22 -12.12
N GLY A 102 -17.41 11.41 -13.42
CA GLY A 102 -16.40 11.21 -14.45
C GLY A 102 -15.93 12.53 -15.04
N THR A 103 -15.01 12.42 -16.00
CA THR A 103 -14.57 13.51 -16.86
C THR A 103 -14.80 13.07 -18.30
N ASP A 104 -15.24 13.97 -19.19
CA ASP A 104 -15.28 13.67 -20.62
C ASP A 104 -13.84 13.62 -21.18
N GLY A 105 -13.33 12.41 -21.40
CA GLY A 105 -11.92 12.18 -21.69
C GLY A 105 -10.98 12.55 -20.53
N LEU A 106 -9.72 12.83 -20.84
CA LEU A 106 -8.69 13.12 -19.81
C LEU A 106 -8.78 14.54 -19.22
N MET A 107 -9.33 15.50 -19.99
CA MET A 107 -9.24 16.94 -19.70
C MET A 107 -10.56 17.70 -19.87
N GLY A 108 -11.65 17.01 -20.18
CA GLY A 108 -12.94 17.65 -20.44
C GLY A 108 -13.68 18.10 -19.19
N ASN A 109 -14.95 18.43 -19.38
CA ASN A 109 -15.83 18.81 -18.29
C ASN A 109 -16.19 17.60 -17.43
N LYS A 110 -16.56 17.85 -16.17
CA LYS A 110 -17.10 16.81 -15.30
C LYS A 110 -18.49 16.38 -15.79
N LEU A 111 -18.79 15.11 -15.68
CA LEU A 111 -20.10 14.55 -16.00
C LEU A 111 -20.47 13.50 -14.96
N ILE A 112 -21.74 13.13 -14.89
CA ILE A 112 -22.18 12.00 -14.07
C ILE A 112 -22.36 10.79 -14.96
N ASN A 113 -21.71 9.67 -14.64
CA ASN A 113 -22.01 8.37 -15.24
C ASN A 113 -22.90 7.59 -14.28
N ILE A 114 -24.02 7.10 -14.79
CA ILE A 114 -24.90 6.15 -14.13
C ILE A 114 -24.55 4.76 -14.66
N ILE A 115 -24.16 3.86 -13.76
CA ILE A 115 -23.91 2.45 -14.07
C ILE A 115 -25.00 1.58 -13.45
N SER A 116 -25.55 0.66 -14.23
CA SER A 116 -26.45 -0.37 -13.69
C SER A 116 -25.62 -1.51 -13.11
N VAL A 117 -25.98 -1.97 -11.92
CA VAL A 117 -25.44 -3.20 -11.35
C VAL A 117 -26.30 -4.36 -11.86
N SER A 118 -25.70 -5.50 -12.21
CA SER A 118 -26.34 -6.69 -12.82
C SER A 118 -27.39 -7.40 -11.91
N GLN A 119 -27.90 -6.71 -10.89
CA GLN A 119 -28.87 -7.26 -9.95
C GLN A 119 -30.29 -6.95 -10.44
N LYS A 120 -31.17 -7.97 -10.47
CA LYS A 120 -32.61 -7.78 -10.66
C LYS A 120 -33.10 -6.74 -9.65
N SER A 121 -33.55 -5.61 -10.16
CA SER A 121 -33.99 -4.46 -9.36
C SER A 121 -35.01 -3.68 -10.17
N GLU A 122 -35.93 -3.03 -9.46
CA GLU A 122 -36.96 -2.19 -10.06
C GLU A 122 -36.33 -0.99 -10.77
N SER A 123 -37.05 -0.45 -11.75
CA SER A 123 -36.70 0.82 -12.36
C SER A 123 -36.83 1.96 -11.36
N VAL A 124 -36.02 3.00 -11.55
CA VAL A 124 -36.12 4.23 -10.75
C VAL A 124 -37.42 4.97 -11.06
N ASN A 125 -37.94 5.66 -10.05
CA ASN A 125 -39.06 6.58 -10.13
C ASN A 125 -38.58 8.04 -10.02
N ASP A 126 -39.49 8.97 -10.30
CA ASP A 126 -39.25 10.39 -10.07
C ASP A 126 -38.99 10.65 -8.58
N GLY A 127 -37.91 11.37 -8.29
CA GLY A 127 -37.42 11.65 -6.95
C GLY A 127 -36.60 10.54 -6.30
N ASP A 128 -36.27 9.44 -6.98
CA ASP A 128 -35.50 8.35 -6.36
C ASP A 128 -34.03 8.72 -6.10
N TYR A 129 -33.47 8.11 -5.04
CA TYR A 129 -32.06 8.15 -4.70
C TYR A 129 -31.26 7.02 -5.37
N ILE A 130 -30.12 7.35 -5.96
CA ILE A 130 -29.12 6.36 -6.40
C ILE A 130 -27.80 6.55 -5.66
N LYS A 131 -27.16 5.44 -5.29
CA LYS A 131 -25.93 5.45 -4.48
C LYS A 131 -24.75 6.00 -5.28
N SER A 132 -23.90 6.80 -4.65
CA SER A 132 -22.67 7.26 -5.30
C SER A 132 -21.55 6.22 -5.21
N LYS A 133 -20.66 6.22 -6.21
CA LYS A 133 -19.39 5.50 -6.23
C LYS A 133 -18.27 6.47 -6.57
N THR A 134 -17.25 6.53 -5.72
CA THR A 134 -16.03 7.30 -5.94
C THR A 134 -15.09 6.53 -6.86
N LEU A 135 -14.66 7.15 -7.96
CA LEU A 135 -13.52 6.69 -8.75
C LEU A 135 -12.24 7.32 -8.19
N PHE A 136 -11.12 6.62 -8.30
CA PHE A 136 -9.81 7.23 -8.08
C PHE A 136 -9.62 8.35 -9.10
N ASN A 137 -9.34 9.56 -8.63
CA ASN A 137 -8.99 10.66 -9.53
C ASN A 137 -7.55 10.44 -10.03
N VAL A 138 -7.28 10.83 -11.28
CA VAL A 138 -5.92 10.88 -11.84
C VAL A 138 -4.99 11.63 -10.89
N ASP A 139 -5.44 12.71 -10.25
CA ASP A 139 -4.67 13.43 -9.23
C ASP A 139 -4.16 12.56 -8.08
N GLU A 140 -5.02 11.65 -7.61
CA GLU A 140 -4.74 10.76 -6.49
C GLU A 140 -3.77 9.65 -6.90
N ILE A 141 -3.96 9.09 -8.11
CA ILE A 141 -3.03 8.14 -8.71
C ILE A 141 -1.66 8.80 -8.87
N MET A 142 -1.60 10.01 -9.41
CA MET A 142 -0.35 10.75 -9.58
C MET A 142 0.35 11.04 -8.26
N LYS A 143 -0.41 11.41 -7.23
CA LYS A 143 0.13 11.64 -5.88
C LYS A 143 0.69 10.35 -5.29
N THR A 144 -0.06 9.26 -5.35
CA THR A 144 0.37 7.94 -4.87
C THR A 144 1.61 7.46 -5.62
N LEU A 145 1.67 7.62 -6.94
CA LEU A 145 2.85 7.29 -7.74
C LEU A 145 4.06 8.16 -7.37
N ALA A 146 3.88 9.46 -7.17
CA ALA A 146 4.95 10.36 -6.74
C ALA A 146 5.51 9.98 -5.37
N THR A 147 4.62 9.69 -4.40
CA THR A 147 5.02 9.21 -3.07
C THR A 147 5.73 7.88 -3.16
N THR A 148 5.21 6.94 -3.95
CA THR A 148 5.85 5.63 -4.17
C THR A 148 7.24 5.79 -4.77
N ASN A 149 7.41 6.65 -5.77
CA ASN A 149 8.72 6.90 -6.39
C ASN A 149 9.73 7.51 -5.40
N ASN A 150 9.29 8.43 -4.55
CA ASN A 150 10.14 8.99 -3.49
C ASN A 150 10.54 7.93 -2.46
N ASN A 151 9.60 7.09 -2.02
CA ASN A 151 9.90 5.99 -1.10
C ASN A 151 10.90 5.01 -1.71
N THR A 152 10.73 4.64 -2.99
CA THR A 152 11.68 3.79 -3.71
C THR A 152 13.06 4.43 -3.74
N LYS A 153 13.16 5.73 -4.05
CA LYS A 153 14.43 6.46 -4.03
C LYS A 153 15.12 6.37 -2.66
N THR A 154 14.40 6.64 -1.57
CA THR A 154 14.96 6.57 -0.21
C THR A 154 15.43 5.16 0.13
N ILE A 155 14.61 4.13 -0.14
CA ILE A 155 14.98 2.73 0.10
C ILE A 155 16.23 2.36 -0.71
N THR A 156 16.30 2.77 -1.98
CA THR A 156 17.48 2.53 -2.83
C THR A 156 18.73 3.24 -2.29
N GLU A 157 18.60 4.44 -1.75
CA GLU A 157 19.71 5.16 -1.10
C GLU A 157 20.18 4.46 0.18
N ASP A 158 19.26 4.02 1.04
CA ASP A 158 19.58 3.30 2.28
C ASP A 158 20.24 1.95 1.98
N LEU A 159 19.67 1.17 1.05
CA LEU A 159 20.24 -0.09 0.62
C LEU A 159 21.63 0.12 -0.01
N LYS A 160 21.83 1.17 -0.81
CA LYS A 160 23.16 1.52 -1.33
C LYS A 160 24.16 1.82 -0.22
N GLN A 161 23.75 2.51 0.85
CA GLN A 161 24.62 2.75 1.99
C GLN A 161 24.97 1.45 2.72
N ILE A 162 24.00 0.57 2.92
CA ILE A 162 24.22 -0.75 3.53
C ILE A 162 25.19 -1.56 2.66
N THR A 163 24.95 -1.66 1.36
CA THR A 163 25.84 -2.39 0.43
C THR A 163 27.25 -1.82 0.44
N LYS A 164 27.42 -0.49 0.51
CA LYS A 164 28.75 0.13 0.67
C LYS A 164 29.41 -0.25 1.99
N LYS A 165 28.67 -0.22 3.10
CA LYS A 165 29.18 -0.61 4.42
C LYS A 165 29.59 -2.08 4.44
N ILE A 166 28.82 -2.96 3.79
CA ILE A 166 29.16 -4.37 3.63
C ILE A 166 30.43 -4.46 2.78
N ASN A 167 30.43 -3.96 1.54
CA ASN A 167 31.55 -4.09 0.61
C ASN A 167 32.87 -3.48 1.09
N ASN A 168 32.83 -2.38 1.85
CA ASN A 168 34.03 -1.69 2.32
C ASN A 168 34.45 -2.09 3.74
N SER A 169 33.64 -2.87 4.47
CA SER A 169 34.02 -3.34 5.80
C SER A 169 34.92 -4.57 5.65
N ASN A 170 36.23 -4.32 5.57
CA ASN A 170 37.23 -5.38 5.66
C ASN A 170 37.04 -6.24 6.92
N ALA A 171 36.53 -5.68 8.01
CA ALA A 171 36.26 -6.43 9.25
C ALA A 171 35.10 -7.42 9.10
N LEU A 172 34.04 -7.09 8.35
CA LEU A 172 32.94 -8.03 8.11
C LEU A 172 33.36 -9.11 7.12
N TRP A 173 34.02 -8.72 6.02
CA TRP A 173 34.52 -9.71 5.06
C TRP A 173 35.65 -10.56 5.62
N SER A 174 36.51 -10.03 6.50
CA SER A 174 37.50 -10.83 7.20
C SER A 174 36.79 -11.86 8.08
N LEU A 175 35.82 -11.48 8.92
CA LEU A 175 35.08 -12.45 9.73
C LEU A 175 34.35 -13.53 8.91
N LEU A 176 33.82 -13.18 7.73
CA LEU A 176 33.06 -14.11 6.88
C LEU A 176 33.97 -15.00 6.03
N ASN A 177 35.13 -14.50 5.61
CA ASN A 177 36.07 -15.19 4.73
C ASN A 177 37.32 -15.71 5.47
N ASP A 178 37.39 -15.54 6.80
CA ASP A 178 38.53 -16.03 7.57
C ASP A 178 38.50 -17.55 7.66
N TYR A 179 39.35 -18.17 6.85
CA TYR A 179 39.73 -19.56 7.04
C TYR A 179 40.30 -19.76 8.46
N GLU A 180 40.96 -18.74 9.04
CA GLU A 180 41.55 -18.79 10.37
C GLU A 180 40.51 -18.90 11.48
N LEU A 181 39.37 -18.20 11.41
CA LEU A 181 38.28 -18.35 12.40
C LEU A 181 37.63 -19.73 12.32
N THR A 182 37.43 -20.24 11.12
CA THR A 182 36.91 -21.61 10.93
C THR A 182 37.88 -22.63 11.55
N GLU A 183 39.18 -22.40 11.41
CA GLU A 183 40.24 -23.23 12.01
C GLU A 183 40.30 -23.07 13.54
N GLN A 184 40.19 -21.86 14.08
CA GLN A 184 40.14 -21.61 15.51
C GLN A 184 38.91 -22.24 16.16
N ILE A 185 37.73 -22.17 15.52
CA ILE A 185 36.51 -22.85 15.97
C ILE A 185 36.73 -24.37 15.96
N LYS A 186 37.33 -24.92 14.90
CA LYS A 186 37.65 -26.35 14.83
C LYS A 186 38.60 -26.77 15.97
N ASN A 187 39.65 -26.01 16.21
CA ASN A 187 40.61 -26.29 17.29
C ASN A 187 39.92 -26.20 18.66
N THR A 188 39.07 -25.21 18.87
CA THR A 188 38.26 -25.06 20.08
C THR A 188 37.33 -26.27 20.28
N ILE A 189 36.67 -26.75 19.23
CA ILE A 189 35.83 -27.97 19.30
C ILE A 189 36.66 -29.18 19.72
N VAL A 190 37.88 -29.33 19.20
CA VAL A 190 38.79 -30.42 19.57
C VAL A 190 39.20 -30.31 21.05
N GLU A 191 39.55 -29.12 21.53
CA GLU A 191 39.92 -28.89 22.93
C GLU A 191 38.75 -29.14 23.89
N ILE A 192 37.55 -28.70 23.52
CA ILE A 192 36.33 -28.95 24.31
C ILE A 192 36.03 -30.45 24.33
N LYS A 193 36.20 -31.18 23.22
CA LYS A 193 36.05 -32.64 23.18
C LYS A 193 37.02 -33.35 24.12
N ILE A 194 38.31 -32.98 24.08
CA ILE A 194 39.33 -33.51 24.99
C ILE A 194 38.98 -33.20 26.46
N THR A 195 38.46 -32.00 26.72
CA THR A 195 38.00 -31.60 28.06
C THR A 195 36.81 -32.45 28.53
N GLY A 196 35.87 -32.74 27.65
CA GLY A 196 34.75 -33.64 27.91
C GLY A 196 35.22 -35.07 28.25
N GLU A 197 36.15 -35.61 27.48
CA GLU A 197 36.76 -36.93 27.72
C GLU A 197 37.48 -36.99 29.09
N ARG A 198 38.25 -35.95 29.43
CA ARG A 198 38.91 -35.83 30.75
C ARG A 198 37.89 -35.72 31.88
N THR A 199 36.81 -35.00 31.67
CA THR A 199 35.72 -34.85 32.64
C THR A 199 35.05 -36.19 32.91
N ALA A 200 34.76 -36.98 31.86
CA ALA A 200 34.21 -38.32 31.99
C ALA A 200 35.13 -39.27 32.79
N LEU A 201 36.45 -39.22 32.56
CA LEU A 201 37.43 -39.97 33.33
C LEU A 201 37.43 -39.58 34.82
N ILE A 202 37.37 -38.27 35.12
CA ILE A 202 37.29 -37.77 36.50
C ILE A 202 36.01 -38.26 37.17
N THR A 203 34.86 -38.14 36.51
CA THR A 203 33.57 -38.60 37.04
C THR A 203 33.61 -40.10 37.34
N GLY A 204 34.15 -40.92 36.43
CA GLY A 204 34.29 -42.36 36.64
C GLY A 204 35.21 -42.70 37.82
N ASN A 205 36.34 -42.00 37.95
CA ASN A 205 37.26 -42.18 39.08
C ASN A 205 36.63 -41.74 40.41
N LEU A 206 35.90 -40.63 40.43
CA LEU A 206 35.17 -40.15 41.61
C LEU A 206 34.04 -41.10 42.01
N GLN A 207 33.30 -41.65 41.05
CA GLN A 207 32.30 -42.69 41.31
C GLN A 207 32.93 -43.92 41.95
N LYS A 208 34.10 -44.36 41.45
CA LYS A 208 34.84 -45.47 42.04
C LYS A 208 35.29 -45.17 43.48
N ILE A 209 35.82 -43.98 43.74
CA ILE A 209 36.22 -43.54 45.09
C ILE A 209 35.00 -43.52 46.03
N VAL A 210 33.87 -42.95 45.61
CA VAL A 210 32.64 -42.95 46.40
C VAL A 210 32.17 -44.38 46.68
N SER A 211 32.24 -45.26 45.69
CA SER A 211 31.88 -46.67 45.83
C SER A 211 32.79 -47.41 46.83
N ASP A 212 34.11 -47.20 46.74
CA ASP A 212 35.09 -47.81 47.64
C ASP A 212 34.95 -47.29 49.08
N ILE A 213 34.64 -45.99 49.27
CA ILE A 213 34.32 -45.40 50.59
C ILE A 213 33.05 -46.02 51.16
N LYS A 214 31.97 -46.12 50.36
CA LYS A 214 30.71 -46.77 50.78
C LYS A 214 30.90 -48.24 51.13
N ALA A 215 31.83 -48.94 50.47
CA ALA A 215 32.18 -50.33 50.74
C ALA A 215 33.14 -50.49 51.94
N GLY A 216 33.57 -49.39 52.59
CA GLY A 216 34.49 -49.43 53.73
C GLY A 216 35.93 -49.83 53.37
N LYS A 217 36.33 -49.69 52.10
CA LYS A 217 37.68 -50.08 51.64
C LYS A 217 38.70 -48.98 51.96
N GLY A 218 39.83 -49.37 52.57
CA GLY A 218 40.97 -48.50 52.88
C GLY A 218 40.95 -47.90 54.30
N SER A 219 42.11 -47.38 54.76
CA SER A 219 42.31 -46.82 56.12
C SER A 219 41.50 -45.56 56.42
N ILE A 220 40.93 -44.94 55.38
CA ILE A 220 40.13 -43.72 55.44
C ILE A 220 38.62 -44.01 55.30
N GLY A 221 38.24 -45.18 54.76
CA GLY A 221 36.85 -45.51 54.43
C GLY A 221 35.91 -45.61 55.64
N SER A 222 36.43 -46.00 56.81
CA SER A 222 35.68 -46.03 58.07
C SER A 222 35.63 -44.68 58.81
N LEU A 223 36.58 -43.77 58.54
CA LEU A 223 36.67 -42.45 59.18
C LEU A 223 35.91 -41.36 58.42
N LEU A 224 35.79 -41.49 57.09
CA LEU A 224 35.08 -40.54 56.21
C LEU A 224 33.69 -41.02 55.76
N MET A 225 33.16 -42.05 56.42
CA MET A 225 31.82 -42.58 56.15
C MET A 225 30.68 -41.62 56.55
N ASP A 226 30.99 -40.42 57.07
CA ASP A 226 29.96 -39.42 57.38
C ASP A 226 29.09 -39.14 56.15
N THR A 227 27.79 -39.32 56.36
CA THR A 227 26.69 -39.04 55.43
C THR A 227 26.81 -37.66 54.78
N THR A 228 27.35 -36.66 55.48
CA THR A 228 27.47 -35.28 54.96
C THR A 228 28.54 -35.14 53.88
N PHE A 229 29.70 -35.77 54.05
CA PHE A 229 30.79 -35.75 53.07
C PHE A 229 30.43 -36.54 51.81
N SER A 230 29.88 -37.74 52.00
CA SER A 230 29.38 -38.58 50.90
C SER A 230 28.28 -37.88 50.10
N GLY A 231 27.38 -37.16 50.78
CA GLY A 231 26.34 -36.35 50.14
C GLY A 231 26.91 -35.23 49.27
N LYS A 232 27.89 -34.46 49.78
CA LYS A 232 28.57 -33.39 49.03
C LYS A 232 29.34 -33.94 47.83
N LEU A 233 30.01 -35.08 47.98
CA LEU A 233 30.76 -35.71 46.89
C LEU A 233 29.84 -36.23 45.79
N ASN A 234 28.70 -36.85 46.14
CA ASN A 234 27.66 -37.22 45.16
C ASN A 234 27.10 -36.01 44.42
N GLN A 235 26.83 -34.90 45.12
CA GLN A 235 26.38 -33.67 44.47
C GLN A 235 27.42 -33.10 43.51
N THR A 236 28.70 -33.17 43.86
CA THR A 236 29.79 -32.75 42.96
C THR A 236 29.87 -33.65 41.73
N ILE A 237 29.74 -34.97 41.88
CA ILE A 237 29.70 -35.91 40.74
C ILE A 237 28.54 -35.56 39.81
N VAL A 238 27.34 -35.35 40.32
CA VAL A 238 26.17 -34.96 39.49
C VAL A 238 26.42 -33.64 38.75
N LYS A 239 27.06 -32.65 39.40
CA LYS A 239 27.40 -31.38 38.75
C LYS A 239 28.45 -31.55 37.65
N ILE A 240 29.45 -32.40 37.86
CA ILE A 240 30.50 -32.70 36.86
C ILE A 240 29.93 -33.53 35.71
N ASP A 241 29.04 -34.48 35.98
CA ASP A 241 28.36 -35.29 34.98
C ASP A 241 27.48 -34.42 34.06
N ALA A 242 26.67 -33.54 34.66
CA ALA A 242 25.90 -32.54 33.92
C ALA A 242 26.80 -31.59 33.09
N LEU A 243 28.00 -31.26 33.57
CA LEU A 243 28.98 -30.48 32.82
C LEU A 243 29.53 -31.28 31.63
N GLY A 244 29.84 -32.57 31.80
CA GLY A 244 30.26 -33.47 30.74
C GLY A 244 29.19 -33.60 29.64
N ASP A 245 27.94 -33.84 30.02
CA ASP A 245 26.81 -33.92 29.10
C ASP A 245 26.59 -32.62 28.32
N ASN A 246 26.65 -31.47 29.01
CA ASN A 246 26.54 -30.17 28.37
C ASN A 246 27.70 -29.91 27.41
N THR A 247 28.92 -30.33 27.76
CA THR A 247 30.11 -30.23 26.91
C THR A 247 29.97 -31.10 25.66
N ALA A 248 29.48 -32.33 25.80
CA ALA A 248 29.21 -33.24 24.69
C ALA A 248 28.11 -32.70 23.76
N ARG A 249 27.05 -32.11 24.32
CA ARG A 249 25.99 -31.47 23.53
C ARG A 249 26.50 -30.26 22.76
N VAL A 250 27.22 -29.34 23.43
CA VAL A 250 27.78 -28.13 22.81
C VAL A 250 28.75 -28.49 21.68
N THR A 251 29.61 -29.49 21.86
CA THR A 251 30.53 -29.93 20.81
C THR A 251 29.82 -30.56 19.62
N GLY A 252 28.76 -31.33 19.86
CA GLY A 252 27.90 -31.87 18.80
C GLY A 252 27.20 -30.76 18.01
N ASP A 253 26.58 -29.80 18.70
CA ASP A 253 25.87 -28.67 18.09
C ASP A 253 26.82 -27.78 17.28
N LEU A 254 27.99 -27.44 17.85
CA LEU A 254 29.01 -26.65 17.16
C LEU A 254 29.56 -27.39 15.93
N GLY A 255 29.85 -28.69 16.05
CA GLY A 255 30.29 -29.50 14.93
C GLY A 255 29.29 -29.51 13.77
N PHE A 256 28.00 -29.67 14.09
CA PHE A 256 26.92 -29.64 13.10
C PHE A 256 26.78 -28.27 12.42
N ILE A 257 26.86 -27.17 13.18
CA ILE A 257 26.81 -25.80 12.64
C ILE A 257 28.01 -25.52 11.73
N THR A 258 29.22 -25.87 12.18
CA THR A 258 30.46 -25.69 11.39
C THR A 258 30.40 -26.48 10.08
N GLU A 259 29.87 -27.70 10.10
CA GLU A 259 29.72 -28.51 8.89
C GLU A 259 28.71 -27.90 7.90
N LYS A 260 27.57 -27.39 8.39
CA LYS A 260 26.59 -26.67 7.55
C LYS A 260 27.18 -25.42 6.91
N ILE A 261 27.92 -24.61 7.67
CA ILE A 261 28.61 -23.42 7.15
C ILE A 261 29.59 -23.82 6.04
N LYS A 262 30.42 -24.85 6.27
CA LYS A 262 31.41 -25.31 5.27
C LYS A 262 30.76 -25.82 3.99
N ARG A 263 29.60 -26.47 4.08
CA ARG A 263 28.83 -26.96 2.93
C ARG A 263 28.02 -25.85 2.25
N GLY A 264 28.03 -24.62 2.77
CA GLY A 264 27.20 -23.52 2.27
C GLY A 264 25.70 -23.72 2.52
N GLU A 265 25.34 -24.62 3.44
CA GLU A 265 23.96 -24.97 3.73
C GLU A 265 23.31 -23.96 4.70
N GLY A 266 22.08 -23.57 4.40
CA GLY A 266 21.31 -22.61 5.19
C GLY A 266 21.70 -21.15 4.91
N ASN A 267 20.88 -20.23 5.41
CA ASN A 267 20.95 -18.81 5.02
C ASN A 267 22.32 -18.17 5.27
N ILE A 268 23.00 -18.53 6.35
CA ILE A 268 24.33 -18.01 6.69
C ILE A 268 25.41 -18.61 5.77
N GLY A 269 25.36 -19.92 5.52
CA GLY A 269 26.31 -20.60 4.63
C GLY A 269 26.21 -20.08 3.19
N THR A 270 24.99 -19.85 2.70
CA THR A 270 24.76 -19.27 1.37
C THR A 270 25.21 -17.80 1.32
N LEU A 271 24.91 -16.99 2.34
CA LEU A 271 25.34 -15.57 2.38
C LEU A 271 26.86 -15.39 2.48
N ILE A 272 27.57 -16.31 3.13
CA ILE A 272 29.04 -16.28 3.25
C ILE A 272 29.70 -16.66 1.93
N MET A 273 29.20 -17.70 1.28
CA MET A 273 29.83 -18.27 0.08
C MET A 273 29.45 -17.53 -1.19
N ASP A 274 28.28 -16.88 -1.22
CA ASP A 274 27.74 -16.31 -2.44
C ASP A 274 28.08 -14.83 -2.63
N THR A 275 29.19 -14.58 -3.32
CA THR A 275 29.59 -13.23 -3.76
C THR A 275 28.62 -12.62 -4.78
N THR A 276 27.69 -13.39 -5.36
CA THR A 276 26.75 -12.90 -6.38
C THR A 276 25.61 -12.10 -5.77
N ILE A 277 25.21 -12.34 -4.52
CA ILE A 277 24.11 -11.61 -3.85
C ILE A 277 24.40 -10.11 -3.79
N VAL A 278 25.63 -9.72 -3.47
CA VAL A 278 26.03 -8.30 -3.41
C VAL A 278 26.03 -7.67 -4.81
N LYS A 279 26.43 -8.44 -5.82
CA LYS A 279 26.42 -8.02 -7.23
C LYS A 279 24.98 -7.83 -7.74
N ASP A 280 24.12 -8.81 -7.55
CA ASP A 280 22.72 -8.78 -7.97
C ASP A 280 21.93 -7.69 -7.25
N LEU A 281 22.23 -7.47 -5.97
CA LEU A 281 21.67 -6.36 -5.20
C LEU A 281 22.14 -5.01 -5.77
N ASN A 282 23.42 -4.86 -6.12
CA ASN A 282 23.92 -3.65 -6.76
C ASN A 282 23.27 -3.40 -8.12
N GLU A 283 23.16 -4.42 -8.98
CA GLU A 283 22.49 -4.31 -10.28
C GLU A 283 21.01 -3.93 -10.11
N SER A 284 20.31 -4.56 -9.17
CA SER A 284 18.92 -4.24 -8.84
C SER A 284 18.77 -2.80 -8.34
N LEU A 285 19.68 -2.32 -7.49
CA LEU A 285 19.68 -0.93 -7.00
C LEU A 285 19.95 0.08 -8.11
N ILE A 286 20.82 -0.25 -9.07
CA ILE A 286 21.07 0.58 -10.25
C ILE A 286 19.79 0.67 -11.09
N ASN A 287 19.18 -0.47 -11.41
CA ASN A 287 17.94 -0.52 -12.19
C ASN A 287 16.79 0.23 -11.51
N LEU A 288 16.63 0.09 -10.19
CA LEU A 288 15.63 0.81 -9.41
C LEU A 288 15.89 2.32 -9.38
N LYS A 289 17.15 2.72 -9.20
CA LYS A 289 17.55 4.13 -9.22
C LYS A 289 17.28 4.76 -10.59
N ASP A 290 17.67 4.08 -11.66
CA ASP A 290 17.53 4.59 -13.03
C ASP A 290 16.05 4.64 -13.42
N GLY A 291 15.28 3.59 -13.11
CA GLY A 291 13.83 3.58 -13.30
C GLY A 291 13.11 4.70 -12.52
N SER A 292 13.50 4.94 -11.26
CA SER A 292 12.96 6.02 -10.44
C SER A 292 13.29 7.42 -11.01
N LYS A 293 14.52 7.58 -11.50
CA LYS A 293 14.98 8.80 -12.16
C LYS A 293 14.22 9.04 -13.46
N SER A 294 14.16 8.07 -14.36
CA SER A 294 13.42 8.17 -15.62
C SER A 294 11.93 8.42 -15.38
N PHE A 295 11.33 7.81 -14.37
CA PHE A 295 9.94 8.12 -13.99
C PHE A 295 9.79 9.59 -13.56
N SER A 296 10.71 10.09 -12.71
CA SER A 296 10.69 11.49 -12.27
C SER A 296 10.85 12.45 -13.46
N GLU A 297 11.75 12.16 -14.39
CA GLU A 297 11.99 12.96 -15.60
C GLU A 297 10.76 12.94 -16.53
N ASN A 298 10.17 11.77 -16.76
CA ASN A 298 8.93 11.64 -17.53
C ASN A 298 7.78 12.40 -16.87
N MET A 299 7.72 12.41 -15.54
CA MET A 299 6.72 13.18 -14.82
C MET A 299 6.88 14.67 -15.00
N GLU A 300 8.12 15.14 -14.96
CA GLU A 300 8.41 16.54 -15.19
C GLU A 300 8.10 16.92 -16.64
N ALA A 301 8.49 16.09 -17.61
CA ALA A 301 8.16 16.30 -19.03
C ALA A 301 6.64 16.35 -19.27
N LEU A 302 5.87 15.50 -18.60
CA LEU A 302 4.41 15.50 -18.66
C LEU A 302 3.81 16.82 -18.15
N LYS A 303 4.40 17.48 -17.16
CA LYS A 303 3.91 18.81 -16.71
C LYS A 303 3.99 19.87 -17.80
N HIS A 304 5.00 19.76 -18.67
CA HIS A 304 5.26 20.73 -19.75
C HIS A 304 4.59 20.35 -21.08
N SER A 305 4.14 19.09 -21.22
CA SER A 305 3.40 18.61 -22.40
C SER A 305 2.12 19.42 -22.64
N ILE A 306 1.87 19.78 -23.91
CA ILE A 306 0.73 20.60 -24.35
C ILE A 306 -0.61 20.03 -23.85
N LEU A 307 -0.73 18.70 -23.84
CA LEU A 307 -1.94 17.99 -23.42
C LEU A 307 -2.24 18.17 -21.92
N PHE A 308 -1.21 18.16 -21.08
CA PHE A 308 -1.36 18.14 -19.62
C PHE A 308 -1.07 19.49 -18.95
N LYS A 309 -0.45 20.43 -19.68
CA LYS A 309 -0.12 21.78 -19.20
C LYS A 309 -1.33 22.53 -18.64
N ARG A 310 -2.52 22.38 -19.25
CA ARG A 310 -3.77 23.00 -18.76
C ARG A 310 -4.24 22.41 -17.43
N TYR A 311 -4.09 21.11 -17.26
CA TYR A 311 -4.45 20.40 -16.02
C TYR A 311 -3.57 20.81 -14.85
N PHE A 312 -2.25 20.75 -15.02
CA PHE A 312 -1.32 21.16 -13.97
C PHE A 312 -1.46 22.65 -13.61
N ARG A 313 -1.76 23.52 -14.58
CA ARG A 313 -2.09 24.94 -14.32
C ARG A 313 -3.39 25.12 -13.54
N LYS A 314 -4.44 24.33 -13.83
CA LYS A 314 -5.71 24.39 -13.08
C LYS A 314 -5.49 23.91 -11.63
N LYS A 315 -4.76 22.81 -11.46
CA LYS A 315 -4.40 22.26 -10.13
C LYS A 315 -3.58 23.24 -9.29
N ALA A 316 -2.55 23.85 -9.85
CA ALA A 316 -1.73 24.83 -9.14
C ALA A 316 -2.51 26.10 -8.74
N LYS A 317 -3.61 26.41 -9.42
CA LYS A 317 -4.52 27.51 -9.05
C LYS A 317 -5.51 27.13 -7.95
N SER A 318 -5.95 25.86 -7.88
CA SER A 318 -6.81 25.39 -6.79
C SER A 318 -6.06 25.18 -5.47
N GLU A 319 -4.77 24.88 -5.50
CA GLU A 319 -3.93 24.72 -4.30
C GLU A 319 -3.46 26.05 -3.68
N LYS A 320 -3.58 27.18 -4.40
CA LYS A 320 -3.18 28.52 -3.92
C LYS A 320 -4.35 29.36 -3.36
N LYS A 321 -5.55 28.79 -3.31
CA LYS A 321 -6.74 29.38 -2.69
C LYS A 321 -7.05 28.65 -1.41
#